data_AF-X0V804-F1
#
_entry.id   AF-X0V804-F1
#
_cell.length_a   1.000
_cell.length_b   1.000
_cell.length_c   1.000
_cell.angle_alpha   90.00
_cell.angle_beta   90.00
_cell.angle_gamma   90.00
#
_symmetry.space_group_name_H-M   'P 1'
#
loop_
_entity.id
_entity.type
_entity.pdbx_description
1 polymer ?
#
loop_
_entity_poly.entity_id
_entity_poly.type
_entity_poly.pdbx_seq_one_letter_code
_entity_poly.pdbx_strand_id
1 'polypeptide(L)'
;MPEEPKHRDEVAECYNILRHYSKSLLDVRKITLAQGLTVLAGSGLLYTENSFVFSLCVAAFGLVMTFFLHLAHNDYRRHWRCVKDHLLEVESACDLSVYTSFVKGMRQRDSWLWLAFHGPFVLLYLATVTLCVANLVEIA
;
A
#
# COMPACT_ATOMS: atom_id res chain seq x y z
N MET A 1 1.90 -29.22 -33.42
CA MET A 1 1.67 -27.97 -32.67
C MET A 1 2.77 -27.82 -31.64
N PRO A 2 3.71 -26.89 -31.81
CA PRO A 2 4.54 -26.43 -30.71
C PRO A 2 4.47 -24.90 -30.63
N GLU A 3 3.49 -24.36 -29.91
CA GLU A 3 3.45 -22.94 -29.48
C GLU A 3 3.94 -22.77 -28.02
N GLU A 4 4.50 -23.82 -27.42
CA GLU A 4 4.88 -23.88 -26.01
C GLU A 4 5.99 -22.91 -25.53
N PRO A 5 7.04 -22.54 -26.31
CA PRO A 5 8.12 -21.70 -25.76
C PRO A 5 7.69 -20.25 -25.58
N LYS A 6 6.91 -19.70 -26.51
CA LYS A 6 6.49 -18.29 -26.48
C LYS A 6 5.56 -17.98 -25.30
N HIS A 7 4.63 -18.89 -24.99
CA HIS A 7 3.74 -18.72 -23.84
C HIS A 7 4.44 -18.95 -22.50
N ARG A 8 5.45 -19.82 -22.42
CA ARG A 8 6.26 -19.96 -21.19
C ARG A 8 7.04 -18.69 -20.88
N ASP A 9 7.60 -18.04 -21.90
CA ASP A 9 8.33 -16.78 -21.74
C ASP A 9 7.40 -15.65 -21.26
N GLU A 10 6.20 -15.55 -21.85
CA GLU A 10 5.15 -14.59 -21.48
C GLU A 10 4.64 -14.79 -20.04
N VAL A 11 4.44 -16.05 -19.63
CA VAL A 11 4.09 -16.40 -18.25
C VAL A 11 5.22 -16.00 -17.28
N ALA A 12 6.47 -16.33 -17.60
CA ALA A 12 7.63 -15.98 -16.78
C ALA A 12 7.80 -14.46 -16.64
N GLU A 13 7.56 -13.70 -17.71
CA GLU A 13 7.55 -12.24 -17.70
C GLU A 13 6.47 -11.69 -16.79
N CYS A 14 5.22 -12.16 -16.92
CA CYS A 14 4.11 -11.78 -16.05
C CYS A 14 4.40 -12.09 -14.57
N TYR A 15 5.03 -13.23 -14.26
CA TYR A 15 5.47 -13.56 -12.91
C TYR A 15 6.52 -12.59 -12.37
N ASN A 16 7.51 -12.21 -13.18
CA ASN A 16 8.53 -11.24 -12.79
C ASN A 16 7.91 -9.87 -12.53
N ILE A 17 6.97 -9.44 -13.37
CA ILE A 17 6.23 -8.18 -13.21
C ILE A 17 5.40 -8.22 -11.92
N LEU A 18 4.63 -9.28 -11.67
CA LEU A 18 3.85 -9.44 -10.44
C LEU A 18 4.73 -9.45 -9.19
N ARG A 19 5.88 -10.11 -9.24
CA ARG A 19 6.86 -10.12 -8.14
C ARG A 19 7.42 -8.73 -7.88
N HIS A 20 7.76 -7.98 -8.94
CA HIS A 20 8.24 -6.61 -8.83
C HIS A 20 7.17 -5.72 -8.19
N TYR A 21 5.94 -5.71 -8.69
CA TYR A 21 4.84 -4.96 -8.11
C TYR A 21 4.56 -5.33 -6.65
N SER A 22 4.59 -6.62 -6.32
CA SER A 22 4.40 -7.07 -4.93
C SER A 22 5.48 -6.53 -3.99
N LYS A 23 6.74 -6.51 -4.45
CA LYS A 23 7.85 -5.93 -3.68
C LYS A 23 7.70 -4.42 -3.54
N SER A 24 7.43 -3.70 -4.62
CA SER A 24 7.24 -2.25 -4.61
C SER A 24 6.09 -1.84 -3.69
N LEU A 25 4.98 -2.58 -3.69
CA LEU A 25 3.87 -2.36 -2.75
C LEU A 25 4.29 -2.52 -1.27
N LEU A 26 5.16 -3.48 -0.97
CA LEU A 26 5.68 -3.66 0.39
C LEU A 26 6.65 -2.55 0.80
N ASP A 27 7.48 -2.07 -0.12
CA ASP A 27 8.45 -1.02 0.16
C ASP A 27 7.76 0.34 0.34
N VAL A 28 6.78 0.69 -0.50
CA VAL A 28 5.99 1.92 -0.34
C VAL A 28 5.18 1.88 0.97
N ARG A 29 4.71 0.70 1.43
CA ARG A 29 4.12 0.53 2.77
C ARG A 29 5.10 0.90 3.89
N LYS A 30 6.33 0.41 3.84
CA LYS A 30 7.35 0.72 4.88
C LYS A 30 7.63 2.22 4.91
N ILE A 31 7.75 2.85 3.74
CA ILE A 31 7.95 4.30 3.61
C ILE A 31 6.77 5.06 4.22
N THR A 32 5.54 4.65 3.90
CA THR A 32 4.32 5.30 4.43
C THR A 32 4.24 5.19 5.96
N LEU A 33 4.57 4.02 6.52
CA LEU A 33 4.63 3.81 7.97
C LEU A 33 5.72 4.65 8.63
N ALA A 34 6.93 4.64 8.07
CA ALA A 34 8.05 5.42 8.60
C ALA A 34 7.73 6.91 8.58
N GLN A 35 7.22 7.42 7.46
CA GLN A 35 6.79 8.81 7.33
C GLN A 35 5.70 9.16 8.35
N GLY A 36 4.68 8.32 8.47
CA GLY A 36 3.59 8.56 9.42
C GLY A 36 4.08 8.61 10.87
N LEU A 37 4.98 7.71 11.25
CA LEU A 37 5.62 7.73 12.58
C LEU A 37 6.45 8.98 12.78
N THR A 38 7.23 9.42 11.78
CA THR A 38 8.02 10.65 11.85
C THR A 38 7.13 11.88 12.01
N VAL A 39 6.03 11.97 11.26
CA VAL A 39 5.04 13.05 11.39
C VAL A 39 4.44 13.06 12.79
N LEU A 40 3.97 11.91 13.30
CA LEU A 40 3.34 11.83 14.61
C LEU A 40 4.32 12.17 15.74
N ALA A 41 5.55 11.66 15.66
CA ALA A 41 6.59 11.98 16.63
C ALA A 41 6.96 13.46 16.60
N GLY A 42 7.17 14.04 15.40
CA GLY A 42 7.48 15.47 15.25
C GLY A 42 6.35 16.37 15.73
N SER A 43 5.10 16.03 15.39
CA SER A 43 3.93 16.79 15.83
C SER A 43 3.73 16.67 17.35
N GLY A 44 3.94 15.48 17.92
CA GLY A 44 3.85 15.23 19.35
C GLY A 44 4.92 15.98 20.16
N LEU A 45 6.16 16.02 19.69
CA LEU A 45 7.23 16.81 20.31
C LEU A 45 6.87 18.31 20.33
N LEU A 46 6.44 18.85 19.19
CA LEU A 46 6.02 20.25 19.09
C LEU A 46 4.81 20.56 19.99
N TYR A 47 3.90 19.60 20.16
CA TYR A 47 2.78 19.72 21.10
C TYR A 47 3.30 19.84 22.55
N THR A 48 4.24 18.98 22.95
CA THR A 48 4.81 19.02 24.31
C THR A 48 5.65 20.27 24.59
N GLU A 49 6.19 20.91 23.55
CA GLU A 49 6.91 22.18 23.63
C GLU A 49 5.98 23.42 23.59
N ASN A 50 4.65 23.23 23.69
CA ASN A 50 3.62 24.27 23.58
C ASN A 50 3.65 25.04 22.24
N SER A 51 4.28 24.47 21.21
CA SER A 51 4.31 25.02 19.86
C SER A 51 3.11 24.50 19.05
N PHE A 52 1.90 24.75 19.56
CA PHE A 52 0.65 24.17 19.05
C PHE A 52 0.40 24.45 17.57
N VAL A 53 0.67 25.68 17.10
CA VAL A 53 0.49 26.06 15.69
C VAL A 53 1.41 25.23 14.78
N PHE A 54 2.68 25.05 15.17
CA PHE A 54 3.62 24.25 14.40
C PHE A 54 3.27 22.76 14.44
N SER A 55 2.84 22.25 15.61
CA SER A 55 2.33 20.88 15.74
C SER A 55 1.17 20.62 14.78
N LEU A 56 0.19 21.54 14.73
CA LEU A 56 -0.96 21.46 13.83
C LEU A 56 -0.54 21.49 12.36
N CYS A 57 0.39 22.38 11.98
CA CYS A 57 0.92 22.45 10.62
C CYS A 57 1.61 21.16 10.18
N VAL A 58 2.44 20.56 11.04
CA VAL A 58 3.13 19.29 10.76
C VAL A 58 2.14 18.13 10.64
N ALA A 59 1.16 18.07 11.55
CA ALA A 59 0.08 17.09 11.51
C ALA A 59 -0.74 17.19 10.22
N ALA A 60 -1.19 18.40 9.85
CA ALA A 60 -1.94 18.64 8.62
C ALA A 60 -1.12 18.30 7.36
N PHE A 61 0.14 18.71 7.30
CA PHE A 61 1.05 18.35 6.22
C PHE A 61 1.20 16.82 6.10
N GLY A 62 1.36 16.14 7.23
CA GLY A 62 1.41 14.69 7.29
C GLY A 62 0.16 14.03 6.72
N LEU A 63 -1.03 14.48 7.10
CA LEU A 63 -2.31 13.99 6.55
C LEU A 63 -2.36 14.10 5.02
N VAL A 64 -1.99 15.27 4.48
CA VAL A 64 -2.00 15.52 3.03
C VAL A 64 -1.05 14.59 2.31
N MET A 65 0.18 14.44 2.80
CA MET A 65 1.16 13.55 2.18
C MET A 65 0.75 12.08 2.28
N THR A 66 0.22 11.65 3.44
CA THR A 66 -0.30 10.29 3.62
C THR A 66 -1.48 10.00 2.68
N PHE A 67 -2.33 11.00 2.40
CA PHE A 67 -3.40 10.89 1.41
C PHE A 67 -2.88 10.69 -0.02
N PHE A 68 -1.91 11.48 -0.47
CA PHE A 68 -1.31 11.31 -1.81
C PHE A 68 -0.63 9.95 -1.97
N LEU A 69 0.09 9.48 -0.95
CA LEU A 69 0.67 8.14 -0.97
C LEU A 69 -0.40 7.04 -1.03
N HIS A 70 -1.54 7.25 -0.39
CA HIS A 70 -2.66 6.32 -0.48
C HIS A 70 -3.26 6.25 -1.89
N LEU A 71 -3.40 7.39 -2.57
CA LEU A 71 -3.84 7.42 -3.96
C LEU A 71 -2.85 6.70 -4.88
N ALA A 72 -1.55 7.00 -4.75
CA ALA A 72 -0.50 6.34 -5.54
C ALA A 72 -0.48 4.82 -5.31
N HIS A 73 -0.70 4.38 -4.07
CA HIS A 73 -0.82 2.96 -3.74
C HIS A 73 -2.04 2.29 -4.40
N ASN A 74 -3.20 2.96 -4.43
CA ASN A 74 -4.40 2.42 -5.04
C ASN A 74 -4.23 2.23 -6.55
N ASP A 75 -3.58 3.18 -7.22
CA ASP A 75 -3.26 3.05 -8.64
C ASP A 75 -2.26 1.90 -8.89
N TYR A 76 -1.23 1.78 -8.07
CA TYR A 76 -0.29 0.65 -8.15
C TYR A 76 -0.99 -0.70 -7.94
N ARG A 77 -1.92 -0.78 -6.99
CA ARG A 77 -2.73 -1.99 -6.75
C ARG A 77 -3.65 -2.30 -7.93
N ARG A 78 -4.14 -1.28 -8.64
CA ARG A 78 -4.96 -1.47 -9.84
C ARG A 78 -4.13 -2.07 -10.96
N HIS A 79 -2.92 -1.57 -11.21
CA HIS A 79 -2.01 -2.17 -12.18
C HIS A 79 -1.63 -3.61 -11.82
N TRP A 80 -1.31 -3.89 -10.55
CA TRP A 80 -1.02 -5.25 -10.10
C TRP A 80 -2.19 -6.21 -10.37
N ARG A 81 -3.43 -5.78 -10.11
CA ARG A 81 -4.63 -6.58 -10.42
C ARG A 81 -4.78 -6.83 -11.91
N CYS A 82 -4.57 -5.83 -12.75
CA CYS A 82 -4.66 -5.97 -14.21
C CYS A 82 -3.67 -7.03 -14.73
N VAL A 83 -2.40 -6.95 -14.30
CA VAL A 83 -1.37 -7.95 -14.68
C VAL A 83 -1.73 -9.32 -14.13
N LYS A 84 -2.27 -9.40 -12.91
CA LYS A 84 -2.73 -10.65 -12.32
C LYS A 84 -3.81 -11.27 -13.21
N ASP A 85 -4.84 -10.51 -13.53
CA ASP A 85 -6.00 -10.98 -14.29
C ASP A 85 -5.58 -11.43 -15.70
N HIS A 86 -4.69 -10.68 -16.36
CA HIS A 86 -4.10 -11.09 -17.64
C HIS A 86 -3.29 -12.38 -17.56
N LEU A 87 -2.47 -12.56 -16.51
CA LEU A 87 -1.78 -13.84 -16.28
C LEU A 87 -2.79 -15.00 -16.14
N LEU A 88 -3.94 -14.77 -15.50
CA LEU A 88 -4.97 -15.82 -15.36
C LEU A 88 -5.54 -16.22 -16.72
N GLU A 89 -5.73 -15.26 -17.62
CA GLU A 89 -6.20 -15.52 -18.98
C GLU A 89 -5.18 -16.37 -19.76
N VAL A 90 -3.89 -15.99 -19.72
CA VAL A 90 -2.80 -16.73 -20.40
C VAL A 90 -2.62 -18.15 -19.82
N GLU A 91 -2.64 -18.31 -18.49
CA GLU A 91 -2.50 -19.63 -17.86
C GLU A 91 -3.72 -20.54 -18.09
N SER A 92 -4.94 -19.98 -18.13
CA SER A 92 -6.16 -20.74 -18.42
C SER A 92 -6.16 -21.36 -19.83
N ALA A 93 -5.44 -20.74 -20.76
CA ALA A 93 -5.26 -21.25 -22.12
C ALA A 93 -4.21 -22.37 -22.21
N CYS A 94 -3.34 -22.54 -21.21
CA CYS A 94 -2.17 -23.43 -21.28
C CYS A 94 -2.21 -24.65 -20.35
N ASP A 95 -3.30 -24.86 -19.60
CA ASP A 95 -3.52 -26.00 -18.68
C ASP A 95 -2.34 -26.28 -17.71
N LEU A 96 -1.66 -25.21 -17.28
CA LEU A 96 -0.49 -25.26 -16.41
C LEU A 96 -0.92 -25.47 -14.94
N SER A 97 -0.81 -26.71 -14.44
CA SER A 97 -1.24 -27.12 -13.09
C SER A 97 -0.52 -26.45 -11.90
N VAL A 98 0.59 -25.73 -12.15
CA VAL A 98 1.39 -24.99 -11.15
C VAL A 98 0.55 -23.92 -10.42
N TYR A 99 -0.54 -23.49 -11.05
CA TYR A 99 -1.42 -22.39 -10.68
C TYR A 99 -2.36 -22.66 -9.48
N THR A 100 -2.89 -23.87 -9.30
CA THR A 100 -3.94 -24.14 -8.28
C THR A 100 -3.48 -23.89 -6.84
N SER A 101 -2.19 -24.09 -6.56
CA SER A 101 -1.56 -23.83 -5.26
C SER A 101 -1.36 -22.34 -5.00
N PHE A 102 -1.01 -21.57 -6.03
CA PHE A 102 -0.70 -20.13 -5.93
C PHE A 102 -1.97 -19.27 -5.81
N VAL A 103 -3.03 -19.59 -6.56
CA VAL A 103 -4.33 -18.89 -6.48
C VAL A 103 -4.99 -19.05 -5.12
N LYS A 104 -4.96 -20.26 -4.55
CA LYS A 104 -5.47 -20.52 -3.20
C LYS A 104 -4.71 -19.69 -2.16
N GLY A 105 -3.39 -19.57 -2.31
CA GLY A 105 -2.55 -18.70 -1.48
C GLY A 105 -2.85 -17.21 -1.68
N MET A 106 -3.14 -16.77 -2.91
CA MET A 106 -3.45 -15.37 -3.23
C MET A 106 -4.81 -14.90 -2.71
N ARG A 107 -5.86 -15.74 -2.73
CA ARG A 107 -7.21 -15.33 -2.29
C ARG A 107 -7.28 -15.03 -0.79
N GLN A 108 -6.58 -15.81 0.04
CA GLN A 108 -6.38 -15.49 1.47
C GLN A 108 -5.49 -14.26 1.66
N ARG A 109 -4.51 -14.07 0.76
CA ARG A 109 -3.65 -12.89 0.72
C ARG A 109 -4.44 -11.62 0.39
N ASP A 110 -5.45 -11.64 -0.46
CA ASP A 110 -6.18 -10.43 -0.88
C ASP A 110 -6.92 -9.73 0.28
N SER A 111 -7.55 -10.48 1.18
CA SER A 111 -8.18 -9.93 2.40
C SER A 111 -7.14 -9.41 3.40
N TRP A 112 -6.03 -10.15 3.58
CA TRP A 112 -4.90 -9.72 4.40
C TRP A 112 -4.18 -8.50 3.82
N LEU A 113 -4.06 -8.43 2.50
CA LEU A 113 -3.50 -7.31 1.77
C LEU A 113 -4.39 -6.09 1.96
N TRP A 114 -5.71 -6.23 1.89
CA TRP A 114 -6.62 -5.12 2.16
C TRP A 114 -6.41 -4.56 3.57
N LEU A 115 -6.40 -5.42 4.60
CA LEU A 115 -6.12 -4.99 5.98
C LEU A 115 -4.70 -4.41 6.13
N ALA A 116 -3.71 -5.00 5.46
CA ALA A 116 -2.32 -4.55 5.49
C ALA A 116 -2.08 -3.24 4.71
N PHE A 117 -2.92 -2.91 3.74
CA PHE A 117 -2.85 -1.68 2.94
C PHE A 117 -3.62 -0.54 3.61
N HIS A 118 -4.84 -0.81 4.06
CA HIS A 118 -5.70 0.22 4.65
C HIS A 118 -5.42 0.40 6.15
N GLY A 119 -5.00 -0.64 6.88
CA GLY A 119 -4.77 -0.59 8.32
C GLY A 119 -3.74 0.48 8.74
N PRO A 120 -2.51 0.47 8.21
CA PRO A 120 -1.51 1.50 8.50
C PRO A 120 -2.00 2.92 8.20
N PHE A 121 -2.66 3.09 7.05
CA PHE A 121 -3.21 4.39 6.65
C PHE A 121 -4.29 4.86 7.63
N VAL A 122 -5.24 4.00 7.97
CA VAL A 122 -6.35 4.32 8.90
C VAL A 122 -5.81 4.65 10.29
N LEU A 123 -4.84 3.88 10.79
CA LEU A 123 -4.22 4.13 12.09
C LEU A 123 -3.49 5.48 12.12
N LEU A 124 -2.70 5.78 11.08
CA LEU A 124 -2.01 7.06 10.96
C LEU A 124 -3.00 8.22 10.86
N TYR A 125 -4.03 8.08 10.02
CA TYR A 125 -5.08 9.08 9.86
C TYR A 125 -5.78 9.38 11.18
N LEU A 126 -6.23 8.35 11.90
CA LEU A 126 -6.88 8.49 13.20
C LEU A 126 -5.96 9.15 14.23
N ALA A 127 -4.68 8.76 14.27
CA ALA A 127 -3.70 9.36 15.17
C ALA A 127 -3.50 10.85 14.86
N THR A 128 -3.36 11.22 13.59
CA THR A 128 -3.15 12.62 13.22
C THR A 128 -4.40 13.47 13.42
N VAL A 129 -5.60 12.94 13.14
CA VAL A 129 -6.87 13.61 13.45
C VAL A 129 -7.01 13.85 14.96
N THR A 130 -6.71 12.83 15.78
CA THR A 130 -6.76 12.97 17.25
C THR A 130 -5.82 14.07 17.73
N LEU A 131 -4.62 14.14 17.16
CA LEU A 131 -3.62 15.15 17.49
C LEU A 131 -4.05 16.56 17.04
N CYS A 132 -4.69 16.68 15.88
CA CYS A 132 -5.28 17.95 15.43
C CYS A 132 -6.41 18.42 16.34
N VAL A 133 -7.31 17.51 16.75
CA VAL A 133 -8.42 17.84 17.66
C VAL A 133 -7.88 18.29 19.01
N ALA A 134 -6.88 17.60 19.56
CA ALA A 134 -6.24 18.00 20.81
C ALA A 134 -5.62 19.40 20.73
N ASN A 135 -4.88 19.70 19.65
CA ASN A 135 -4.34 21.04 19.40
C ASN A 135 -5.44 22.11 19.33
N LEU A 136 -6.57 21.83 18.66
CA LEU A 136 -7.67 22.79 18.54
C LEU A 136 -8.34 23.09 19.89
N VAL A 137 -8.44 22.10 20.78
CA VAL A 137 -9.00 22.28 22.13
C VAL A 137 -8.09 23.14 23.01
N GLU A 138 -6.77 22.97 22.92
CA GLU A 138 -5.81 23.77 23.70
C GLU A 138 -5.67 25.22 23.19
N ILE A 139 -5.96 25.46 21.90
CA ILE A 139 -5.90 26.80 21.29
C ILE A 139 -7.18 27.62 21.55
N ALA A 140 -8.34 26.96 21.74
CA ALA A 140 -9.66 27.57 21.87
C ALA A 140 -9.95 28.08 23.30
#